data_AF-M0NGI2-F1
#
_entry.id   AF-M0NGI2-F1
#
_cell.length_a   1.000
_cell.length_b   1.000
_cell.length_c   1.000
_cell.angle_alpha   90.00
_cell.angle_beta   90.00
_cell.angle_gamma   90.00
#
_symmetry.space_group_name_H-M   'P 1'
#
loop_
_entity.id
_entity.type
_entity.pdbx_description
1 polymer ?
#
loop_
_entity_poly.entity_id
_entity_poly.type
_entity_poly.pdbx_seq_one_letter_code
_entity_poly.pdbx_strand_id
1 'polypeptide(L)' 'MEHEQRVLSRKEHGSNNYREQQRKVARRHADIKRKRRDFLHKLSTWYAETYDLVAVEKLDAKSMMELPSNSHNRA' A
#
# COMPACT_ATOMS: atom_id res chain seq x y z
N MET A 1 2.84 -5.96 -7.70
CA MET A 1 3.01 -6.75 -6.46
C MET A 1 2.44 -8.15 -6.63
N GLU A 2 1.17 -8.29 -7.03
CA GLU A 2 0.53 -9.60 -7.25
C GLU A 2 1.27 -10.50 -8.25
N HIS A 3 1.78 -9.94 -9.35
CA HIS A 3 2.56 -10.70 -10.32
C HIS A 3 3.85 -11.28 -9.72
N GLU A 4 4.63 -10.47 -8.99
CA GLU A 4 5.90 -10.93 -8.41
C GLU A 4 5.69 -11.96 -7.28
N GLN A 5 4.60 -11.83 -6.52
CA GLN A 5 4.16 -12.80 -5.52
C GLN A 5 3.68 -14.12 -6.17
N ARG A 6 2.90 -14.03 -7.26
CA ARG A 6 2.44 -15.19 -8.04
C ARG A 6 3.59 -15.94 -8.71
N VAL A 7 4.63 -15.23 -9.14
CA VAL A 7 5.84 -15.85 -9.64
C VAL A 7 6.62 -16.53 -8.51
N LEU A 8 6.70 -15.92 -7.32
CA LEU A 8 7.35 -16.53 -6.16
C LEU A 8 6.68 -17.84 -5.72
N SER A 9 5.34 -17.86 -5.66
CA SER A 9 4.59 -19.04 -5.21
C SER A 9 4.75 -20.26 -6.12
N ARG A 10 5.11 -20.04 -7.39
CA ARG A 10 5.36 -21.09 -8.37
C ARG A 10 6.79 -21.63 -8.35
N LYS A 11 7.70 -21.02 -7.61
CA LYS A 11 9.12 -21.43 -7.55
C LYS A 11 9.36 -22.46 -6.45
N GLU A 12 10.23 -23.42 -6.73
CA GLU A 12 10.65 -24.43 -5.76
C GLU A 12 11.33 -23.76 -4.57
N HIS A 13 10.79 -24.01 -3.38
CA HIS A 13 11.28 -23.44 -2.14
C HIS A 13 12.75 -23.85 -1.88
N GLY A 14 13.59 -22.88 -1.55
CA GLY A 14 15.02 -23.11 -1.29
C GLY A 14 15.91 -23.08 -2.53
N SER A 15 15.35 -23.16 -3.75
CA SER A 15 16.13 -22.98 -4.98
C SER A 15 16.76 -21.58 -5.08
N ASN A 16 17.85 -21.45 -5.85
CA ASN A 16 18.48 -20.14 -6.09
C ASN A 16 17.49 -19.15 -6.71
N ASN A 17 16.68 -19.63 -7.67
CA ASN A 17 15.65 -18.84 -8.34
C ASN A 17 14.55 -18.35 -7.36
N TYR A 18 14.20 -19.15 -6.35
CA TYR A 18 13.27 -18.76 -5.30
C TYR A 18 13.83 -17.63 -4.44
N ARG A 19 15.08 -17.77 -3.97
CA ARG A 19 15.76 -16.75 -3.16
C ARG A 19 15.88 -15.42 -3.89
N GLU A 20 16.20 -15.43 -5.18
CA GLU A 20 16.23 -14.22 -6.00
C GLU A 20 14.87 -13.54 -6.13
N GLN A 21 13.81 -14.33 -6.36
CA GLN A 21 12.46 -13.79 -6.47
C GLN A 21 11.97 -13.21 -5.14
N GLN A 22 12.30 -13.86 -4.02
CA GLN A 22 11.98 -13.37 -2.68
C GLN A 22 12.64 -12.00 -2.44
N ARG A 23 13.91 -11.82 -2.86
CA ARG A 23 14.59 -10.51 -2.79
C ARG A 23 13.93 -9.45 -3.66
N LYS A 24 13.37 -9.80 -4.82
CA LYS A 24 12.65 -8.85 -5.70
C LYS A 24 11.37 -8.37 -5.02
N VAL A 25 10.57 -9.30 -4.50
CA VAL A 25 9.36 -9.01 -3.73
C VAL A 25 9.69 -8.11 -2.53
N ALA A 26 10.69 -8.48 -1.74
CA ALA A 26 11.12 -7.70 -0.57
C ALA A 26 11.52 -6.26 -0.94
N ARG A 27 12.25 -6.07 -2.04
CA ARG A 27 12.60 -4.74 -2.56
C ARG A 27 11.36 -3.91 -2.90
N ARG A 28 10.38 -4.47 -3.61
CA ARG A 28 9.13 -3.76 -3.92
C ARG A 28 8.37 -3.35 -2.66
N HIS A 29 8.28 -4.23 -1.68
CA HIS A 29 7.66 -3.91 -0.39
C HIS A 29 8.40 -2.77 0.33
N ALA A 30 9.73 -2.79 0.32
CA ALA A 30 10.55 -1.74 0.91
C ALA A 30 10.33 -0.39 0.19
N ASP A 31 10.24 -0.38 -1.14
CA ASP A 31 9.98 0.82 -1.93
C ASP A 31 8.62 1.44 -1.58
N ILE A 32 7.55 0.62 -1.53
CA ILE A 32 6.21 1.08 -1.16
C ILE A 32 6.20 1.62 0.27
N LYS A 33 6.83 0.92 1.22
CA LYS A 33 6.93 1.36 2.60
C LYS A 33 7.67 2.70 2.70
N ARG A 34 8.78 2.86 1.96
CA ARG A 34 9.54 4.11 1.92
C ARG A 34 8.71 5.26 1.37
N LYS A 35 8.01 5.05 0.25
CA LYS A 35 7.12 6.07 -0.36
C LYS A 35 5.99 6.49 0.59
N ARG A 36 5.33 5.51 1.24
CA ARG A 36 4.29 5.80 2.24
C ARG A 36 4.84 6.61 3.41
N ARG A 37 6.02 6.25 3.92
CA ARG A 37 6.66 6.96 5.02
C ARG A 37 7.03 8.40 4.63
N ASP A 38 7.61 8.60 3.45
CA ASP A 38 7.95 9.92 2.92
C ASP A 38 6.71 10.81 2.79
N PHE A 39 5.63 10.28 2.22
CA PHE A 39 4.36 10.97 2.11
C PHE A 39 3.80 11.38 3.48
N LEU A 40 3.77 10.44 4.44
CA LEU A 40 3.27 10.73 5.79
C LEU A 40 4.11 11.80 6.50
N HIS A 41 5.44 11.76 6.37
CA HIS A 41 6.29 12.78 6.99
C HIS A 41 6.04 14.17 6.38
N LYS A 42 5.98 14.27 5.05
CA LYS A 42 5.69 15.54 4.37
C LYS A 42 4.34 16.11 4.78
N LEU A 43 3.31 15.25 4.83
CA LEU A 43 1.98 15.67 5.31
C LEU A 43 2.01 16.10 6.77
N SER A 44 2.64 15.33 7.65
CA SER A 44 2.68 15.67 9.07
C SER A 44 3.40 16.98 9.33
N THR A 45 4.51 17.23 8.60
CA THR A 45 5.22 18.51 8.68
C THR A 45 4.33 19.66 8.21
N TRP A 46 3.67 19.50 7.06
CA TRP A 46 2.76 20.53 6.55
C TRP A 46 1.61 20.84 7.52
N TYR A 47 0.99 19.83 8.12
CA TYR A 47 -0.06 20.02 9.12
C TYR A 47 0.45 20.74 10.36
N ALA A 48 1.61 20.34 10.88
CA ALA A 48 2.20 20.95 12.07
C ALA A 48 2.62 22.41 11.86
N GLU A 49 3.03 22.77 10.63
CA GLU A 49 3.39 24.15 10.29
C GLU A 49 2.17 25.04 10.02
N THR A 50 1.07 24.47 9.52
CA THR A 50 -0.08 25.24 9.03
C THR A 50 -1.20 25.39 10.07
N TYR A 51 -1.36 24.43 10.98
CA TYR A 51 -2.48 24.38 11.92
C TYR A 51 -2.03 24.23 13.36
N ASP A 52 -2.62 25.01 14.26
CA ASP A 52 -2.38 24.90 15.71
C ASP A 52 -3.09 23.70 16.35
N LEU A 53 -4.14 23.17 15.70
CA LEU A 53 -4.93 22.03 16.17
C LEU A 53 -5.32 21.11 15.00
N VAL A 54 -5.03 19.82 15.15
CA VAL A 54 -5.43 18.76 14.21
C VAL A 54 -6.28 17.72 14.95
N ALA A 55 -7.53 17.55 14.52
CA ALA A 55 -8.44 16.53 15.05
C ALA A 55 -8.60 15.38 14.04
N VAL A 56 -8.62 14.15 14.51
CA VAL A 56 -8.79 12.95 13.67
C VAL A 56 -10.04 12.21 14.12
N GLU A 57 -11.04 12.16 13.25
CA GLU A 57 -12.26 11.40 13.48
C GLU A 57 -12.09 9.95 13.02
N LYS A 58 -12.57 9.02 13.83
CA LYS A 58 -12.60 7.60 13.48
C LYS A 58 -13.84 7.31 12.65
N LEU A 59 -13.72 7.49 11.33
CA LEU A 59 -14.77 7.16 10.37
C LEU A 59 -14.60 5.73 9.85
N ASP A 60 -15.71 5.02 9.67
CA ASP A 60 -15.71 3.76 8.93
C ASP A 60 -15.71 4.05 7.42
N ALA A 61 -14.51 4.28 6.89
CA ALA A 61 -14.33 4.59 5.48
C ALA A 61 -14.86 3.48 4.55
N LYS A 62 -14.93 2.22 5.01
CA LYS A 62 -15.41 1.11 4.19
C LYS A 62 -16.90 1.26 3.91
N SER A 63 -17.73 1.46 4.95
CA SER A 63 -19.15 1.69 4.76
C SER A 63 -19.46 2.99 4.00
N MET A 64 -18.62 4.02 4.14
CA MET A 64 -18.76 5.27 3.38
C MET A 64 -18.38 5.14 1.89
N MET A 65 -17.50 4.20 1.53
CA MET A 65 -17.15 3.92 0.14
C MET A 65 -18.15 2.97 -0.55
N GLU A 66 -18.90 2.19 0.23
CA GLU A 66 -19.97 1.30 -0.24
C GLU A 66 -21.30 2.06 -0.44
N LEU A 67 -21.27 3.25 -1.06
CA LEU A 67 -22.50 3.87 -1.57
C LEU A 67 -23.14 2.95 -2.63
N PRO A 68 -24.47 2.88 -2.75
CA PRO A 68 -25.20 1.94 -3.62
C PRO A 68 -25.09 2.26 -5.12
N SER A 69 -24.01 2.89 -5.57
CA SER A 69 -23.68 2.99 -6.99
C SER A 69 -22.80 1.81 -7.40
N ASN A 70 -23.47 0.75 -7.86
CA ASN A 70 -22.87 -0.35 -8.60
C ASN A 70 -21.98 0.18 -9.73
N SER A 71 -20.66 0.11 -9.56
CA SER A 71 -19.69 0.39 -10.63
C SER A 71 -19.62 -0.71 -11.69
N HIS A 72 -20.45 -1.76 -11.58
CA HIS A 72 -20.55 -2.85 -12.55
C HIS A 72 -21.48 -2.58 -13.75
N ASN A 73 -22.10 -1.40 -13.87
CA ASN A 73 -22.83 -0.99 -15.06
C ASN A 73 -22.24 0.30 -15.65
N ARG A 74 -21.13 0.16 -16.38
CA ARG A 74 -20.76 1.09 -17.46
C ARG A 74 -20.36 0.25 -18.66
N ALA A 75 -21.33 0.09 -19.57
CA ALA A 75 -21.13 -0.38 -20.93
C ALA A 75 -20.43 0.69 -21.78
#